data_AF-A0A518DMF1-F1
#
_entry.id   AF-A0A518DMF1-F1
#
_cell.length_a   1.000
_cell.length_b   1.000
_cell.length_c   1.000
_cell.angle_alpha   90.00
_cell.angle_beta   90.00
_cell.angle_gamma   90.00
#
_symmetry.space_group_name_H-M   'P 1'
#
loop_
_entity.id
_entity.type
_entity.pdbx_description
1 polymer ?
#
loop_
_entity_poly.entity_id
_entity_poly.type
_entity_poly.pdbx_seq_one_letter_code
_entity_poly.pdbx_strand_id
1 'polypeptide(L)'
;MRTALPLLLMLAWCGMSGEPVRPVVAAEGKTRVDADSVVDFVLACQKENGAFGPPDHSYTDAAWNYPAVCILQRLGEPVPRPEAVMQHGLGQPAGHVGYGHWLFFHQHQLRHLLKQPLATRQKTVRLQHQGFEVRYYGSPFAVEGEAIFQAAGGSQPHPADADAAELGYYNLSSLYYLLAGLQASHRTAANPAELIAFIQQRQAPGGGFVDLRTADGKLEEEEAHVAHTFQAIAALELLGGTVPDPAGCVKFLQSCQTTDGGFRWNPQADLPGNRADVYYAWAAARALRLLDAEPTDAAGCIAWINRLQNADGGFGDQPGWRSRLYSTWYAVDALAAVAGDPRPAITAKTVDVKEPTALPAGLTIYQGVCKAPLLAAEDLPGLASRGFSWLALKSEDFALASSLRAVGLKQEPAVEVVLCPEAYPHRAQRWGGASLHHIGNFTLDPDATAAERAVWDKAHEHGQANLSWREYGRQVIGPMRRAGSLVYPEQDFEMEHAYQAYDAGLASDEGYNAMLVGFNWTPRDFVRVFPWRERYVDKLTPIADVDAHGDLAKWSPQLDHTRQLYLASGPGDAAFQEAARQGRVVCVVAGIEGEPNVIYGPPAAVAFVKSRLAQWQGWEADPAGAAPINDR
;
A
#
# COMPACT_ATOMS: atom_id res chain seq x y z
N MET A 1 -47.68 19.88 47.37
CA MET A 1 -48.64 19.61 46.28
C MET A 1 -48.55 20.74 45.27
N ARG A 2 -48.21 20.40 44.02
CA ARG A 2 -48.26 21.18 42.77
C ARG A 2 -47.86 22.66 42.83
N THR A 3 -46.71 22.99 42.23
CA THR A 3 -46.52 24.20 41.42
C THR A 3 -45.28 24.04 40.54
N ALA A 4 -45.40 24.53 39.30
CA ALA A 4 -44.48 24.36 38.18
C ALA A 4 -43.33 25.38 38.20
N LEU A 5 -42.24 25.08 37.46
CA LEU A 5 -41.39 26.04 36.75
C LEU A 5 -40.67 25.31 35.57
N PRO A 6 -40.29 26.00 34.47
CA PRO A 6 -40.20 25.45 33.12
C PRO A 6 -38.78 25.39 32.52
N LEU A 7 -38.73 24.80 31.31
CA LEU A 7 -37.69 24.85 30.28
C LEU A 7 -36.58 25.92 30.44
N LEU A 8 -35.33 25.47 30.43
CA LEU A 8 -34.28 26.04 29.58
C LEU A 8 -33.18 24.98 29.34
N LEU A 9 -33.29 24.29 28.22
CA LEU A 9 -32.25 23.45 27.63
C LEU A 9 -31.50 24.34 26.63
N MET A 10 -30.28 24.75 26.96
CA MET A 10 -29.33 25.32 26.00
C MET A 10 -27.90 24.90 26.35
N LEU A 11 -27.35 24.06 25.46
CA LEU A 11 -25.97 24.07 24.98
C LEU A 11 -24.83 23.90 26.01
N ALA A 12 -24.40 22.65 26.17
CA ALA A 12 -23.00 22.33 26.42
C ALA A 12 -22.53 21.33 25.34
N TRP A 13 -22.29 21.86 24.14
CA TRP A 13 -21.51 21.17 23.11
C TRP A 13 -20.04 21.31 23.52
N CYS A 14 -19.54 20.38 24.31
CA CYS A 14 -18.11 20.26 24.55
C CYS A 14 -17.54 19.44 23.39
N GLY A 15 -17.02 20.15 22.39
CA GLY A 15 -16.21 19.56 21.33
C GLY A 15 -14.88 19.10 21.91
N MET A 16 -14.65 17.80 21.89
CA MET A 16 -13.32 17.23 21.79
C MET A 16 -13.23 16.57 20.42
N SER A 17 -13.08 17.38 19.38
CA SER A 17 -12.37 16.92 18.20
C SER A 17 -10.91 16.73 18.63
N GLY A 18 -10.38 15.51 18.53
CA GLY A 18 -8.95 15.28 18.66
C GLY A 18 -8.21 16.09 17.59
N GLU A 19 -7.79 17.31 17.93
CA GLU A 19 -6.75 17.96 17.16
C GLU A 19 -5.45 17.18 17.40
N PRO A 20 -4.66 16.90 16.35
CA PRO A 20 -3.33 16.34 16.53
C PRO A 20 -2.53 17.27 17.46
N VAL A 21 -1.74 16.68 18.37
CA VAL A 21 -0.74 17.44 19.15
C VAL A 21 0.15 18.15 18.14
N ARG A 22 -0.04 19.46 17.96
CA ARG A 22 0.84 20.24 17.11
C ARG A 22 2.18 20.35 17.83
N PRO A 23 3.31 20.07 17.17
CA PRO A 23 4.61 20.36 17.76
C PRO A 23 4.66 21.83 18.17
N VAL A 24 5.34 22.14 19.27
CA VAL A 24 5.57 23.52 19.69
C VAL A 24 6.43 24.20 18.63
N VAL A 25 5.77 24.88 17.68
CA VAL A 25 6.43 25.56 16.57
C VAL A 25 7.19 26.75 17.13
N ALA A 26 8.52 26.74 17.03
CA ALA A 26 9.31 27.92 17.31
C ALA A 26 8.92 29.02 16.30
N ALA A 27 9.09 30.29 16.67
CA ALA A 27 8.69 31.45 15.85
C ALA A 27 9.28 31.50 14.42
N GLU A 28 10.20 30.60 14.07
CA GLU A 28 10.94 30.53 12.81
C GLU A 28 10.57 29.32 11.92
N GLY A 29 9.48 28.58 12.18
CA GLY A 29 9.05 27.46 11.31
C GLY A 29 9.97 26.23 11.37
N LYS A 30 10.64 26.04 12.51
CA LYS A 30 11.53 24.92 12.80
C LYS A 30 11.11 24.21 14.08
N THR A 31 11.32 22.89 14.13
CA THR A 31 11.01 22.05 15.29
C THR A 31 12.26 21.29 15.73
N ARG A 32 12.49 21.22 17.04
CA ARG A 32 13.51 20.32 17.61
C ARG A 32 12.94 18.91 17.64
N VAL A 33 13.69 17.94 17.11
CA VAL A 33 13.33 16.52 17.09
C VAL A 33 14.45 15.68 17.68
N ASP A 34 14.08 14.61 18.36
CA ASP A 34 14.93 13.63 19.04
C ASP A 34 14.13 12.33 19.27
N ALA A 35 14.63 11.42 20.11
CA ALA A 35 13.95 10.16 20.43
C ALA A 35 12.57 10.37 21.09
N ASP A 36 12.41 11.38 21.94
CA ASP A 36 11.15 11.62 22.65
C ASP A 36 10.09 12.16 21.66
N SER A 37 10.50 12.97 20.67
CA SER A 37 9.58 13.36 19.59
C SER A 37 9.07 12.18 18.74
N VAL A 38 9.82 11.06 18.67
CA VAL A 38 9.34 9.82 18.03
C VAL A 38 8.20 9.20 18.85
N VAL A 39 8.32 9.23 20.16
CA VAL A 39 7.26 8.78 21.08
C VAL A 39 6.02 9.64 20.89
N ASP A 40 6.18 10.96 20.86
CA ASP A 40 5.07 11.90 20.63
C ASP A 40 4.36 11.64 19.30
N PHE A 41 5.10 11.39 18.21
CA PHE A 41 4.53 11.02 16.92
C PHE A 41 3.66 9.76 17.02
N VAL A 42 4.17 8.70 17.66
CA VAL A 42 3.43 7.43 17.80
C VAL A 42 2.20 7.61 18.69
N LEU A 43 2.31 8.38 19.78
CA LEU A 43 1.18 8.66 20.67
C LEU A 43 0.10 9.50 19.97
N ALA A 44 0.48 10.43 19.08
CA ALA A 44 -0.46 11.18 18.25
C ALA A 44 -1.21 10.28 17.23
N CYS A 45 -0.68 9.09 16.93
CA CYS A 45 -1.36 8.09 16.10
C CYS A 45 -2.41 7.27 16.89
N GLN A 46 -2.46 7.38 18.23
CA GLN A 46 -3.46 6.67 19.03
C GLN A 46 -4.84 7.33 18.90
N LYS A 47 -5.88 6.53 18.65
CA LYS A 47 -7.25 6.99 18.49
C LYS A 47 -8.04 6.91 19.79
N GLU A 48 -9.26 7.46 19.78
CA GLU A 48 -10.15 7.47 20.95
C GLU A 48 -10.44 6.06 21.46
N ASN A 49 -10.58 5.09 20.54
CA ASN A 49 -10.76 3.66 20.87
C ASN A 49 -9.53 3.00 21.51
N GLY A 50 -8.40 3.69 21.63
CA GLY A 50 -7.17 3.19 22.26
C GLY A 50 -6.23 2.41 21.36
N ALA A 51 -6.63 2.07 20.14
CA ALA A 51 -5.75 1.50 19.14
C ALA A 51 -5.05 2.59 18.31
N PHE A 52 -4.02 2.21 17.56
CA PHE A 52 -3.24 3.10 16.70
C PHE A 52 -3.69 2.98 15.25
N GLY A 53 -3.56 4.06 14.50
CA GLY A 53 -3.81 4.13 13.07
C GLY A 53 -3.02 5.27 12.42
N PRO A 54 -3.08 5.44 11.09
CA PRO A 54 -2.44 6.56 10.42
C PRO A 54 -2.86 7.91 11.02
N PRO A 55 -1.98 8.92 11.11
CA PRO A 55 -2.30 10.21 11.71
C PRO A 55 -3.57 10.88 11.13
N ASP A 56 -3.77 10.73 9.82
CA ASP A 56 -4.79 11.38 8.99
C ASP A 56 -6.10 10.60 8.82
N HIS A 57 -6.20 9.42 9.43
CA HIS A 57 -7.34 8.51 9.33
C HIS A 57 -7.88 8.10 10.71
N SER A 58 -9.14 7.65 10.75
CA SER A 58 -9.82 7.23 12.00
C SER A 58 -9.71 5.73 12.28
N TYR A 59 -9.45 4.91 11.26
CA TYR A 59 -9.38 3.45 11.39
C TYR A 59 -8.13 2.98 12.15
N THR A 60 -8.20 1.79 12.73
CA THR A 60 -7.14 1.22 13.59
C THR A 60 -6.92 -0.28 13.34
N ASP A 61 -6.36 -0.64 12.20
CA ASP A 61 -6.14 -2.06 11.85
C ASP A 61 -4.82 -2.62 12.39
N ALA A 62 -4.67 -3.96 12.36
CA ALA A 62 -3.48 -4.68 12.83
C ALA A 62 -2.17 -4.14 12.23
N ALA A 63 -2.22 -3.75 10.96
CA ALA A 63 -1.07 -3.26 10.23
C ALA A 63 -0.44 -2.00 10.84
N TRP A 64 -1.19 -1.14 11.51
CA TRP A 64 -0.65 0.09 12.14
C TRP A 64 -0.40 -0.08 13.63
N ASN A 65 -1.15 -0.95 14.31
CA ASN A 65 -0.93 -1.24 15.72
C ASN A 65 0.38 -1.99 15.96
N TYR A 66 0.73 -2.93 15.09
CA TYR A 66 2.00 -3.65 15.18
C TYR A 66 3.23 -2.71 15.21
N PRO A 67 3.49 -1.86 14.20
CA PRO A 67 4.65 -0.97 14.22
C PRO A 67 4.59 0.03 15.38
N ALA A 68 3.41 0.56 15.75
CA ALA A 68 3.27 1.48 16.89
C ALA A 68 3.75 0.85 18.21
N VAL A 69 3.28 -0.35 18.52
CA VAL A 69 3.68 -1.09 19.74
C VAL A 69 5.16 -1.45 19.70
N CYS A 70 5.67 -1.89 18.54
CA CYS A 70 7.09 -2.18 18.35
C CYS A 70 7.97 -0.96 18.63
N ILE A 71 7.61 0.23 18.13
CA ILE A 71 8.37 1.46 18.36
C ILE A 71 8.42 1.80 19.85
N LEU A 72 7.26 1.84 20.53
CA LEU A 72 7.20 2.18 21.95
C LEU A 72 8.05 1.22 22.79
N GLN A 73 7.89 -0.08 22.60
CA GLN A 73 8.68 -1.07 23.34
C GLN A 73 10.17 -0.99 23.04
N ARG A 74 10.53 -0.73 21.77
CA ARG A 74 11.92 -0.61 21.35
C ARG A 74 12.60 0.64 21.92
N LEU A 75 11.85 1.70 22.19
CA LEU A 75 12.31 2.92 22.87
C LEU A 75 12.20 2.85 24.40
N GLY A 76 11.73 1.73 24.96
CA GLY A 76 11.56 1.53 26.40
C GLY A 76 10.31 2.20 26.98
N GLU A 77 9.37 2.60 26.14
CA GLU A 77 8.13 3.26 26.54
C GLU A 77 6.99 2.27 26.82
N PRO A 78 6.12 2.54 27.81
CA PRO A 78 4.91 1.76 28.02
C PRO A 78 3.93 1.94 26.86
N VAL A 79 3.23 0.86 26.50
CA VAL A 79 2.10 0.95 25.57
C VAL A 79 0.88 1.50 26.33
N PRO A 80 0.30 2.63 25.93
CA PRO A 80 -0.90 3.16 26.57
C PRO A 80 -2.13 2.32 26.23
N ARG A 81 -2.96 2.00 27.23
CA ARG A 81 -4.22 1.24 27.09
C ARG A 81 -4.05 -0.07 26.28
N PRO A 82 -3.13 -0.97 26.67
CA PRO A 82 -2.82 -2.17 25.89
C PRO A 82 -4.03 -3.10 25.72
N GLU A 83 -4.97 -3.11 26.67
CA GLU A 83 -6.23 -3.85 26.56
C GLU A 83 -7.12 -3.31 25.42
N ALA A 84 -7.13 -2.00 25.22
CA ALA A 84 -7.89 -1.36 24.13
C ALA A 84 -7.24 -1.60 22.77
N VAL A 85 -5.90 -1.60 22.70
CA VAL A 85 -5.16 -2.05 21.50
C VAL A 85 -5.51 -3.49 21.16
N MET A 86 -5.60 -4.38 22.16
CA MET A 86 -6.03 -5.76 21.97
C MET A 86 -7.49 -5.88 21.53
N GLN A 87 -8.38 -4.99 21.96
CA GLN A 87 -9.79 -5.04 21.58
C GLN A 87 -10.06 -4.50 20.18
N HIS A 88 -9.34 -3.43 19.78
CA HIS A 88 -9.67 -2.64 18.60
C HIS A 88 -8.57 -2.60 17.52
N GLY A 89 -7.35 -3.02 17.86
CA GLY A 89 -6.16 -2.88 17.01
C GLY A 89 -5.74 -4.14 16.26
N LEU A 90 -6.57 -5.18 16.25
CA LEU A 90 -6.26 -6.47 15.60
C LEU A 90 -7.00 -6.68 14.28
N GLY A 91 -7.89 -5.74 13.93
CA GLY A 91 -8.81 -5.87 12.83
C GLY A 91 -8.18 -5.62 11.46
N GLN A 92 -9.06 -5.65 10.47
CA GLN A 92 -8.86 -5.34 9.07
C GLN A 92 -10.16 -4.69 8.57
N PRO A 93 -10.18 -4.01 7.40
CA PRO A 93 -11.41 -3.41 6.88
C PRO A 93 -12.56 -4.42 6.76
N ALA A 94 -13.76 -4.05 7.19
CA ALA A 94 -14.95 -4.89 7.13
C ALA A 94 -15.28 -5.28 5.68
N GLY A 95 -15.78 -6.51 5.45
CA GLY A 95 -16.09 -7.01 4.10
C GLY A 95 -14.87 -7.40 3.25
N HIS A 96 -13.68 -7.50 3.86
CA HIS A 96 -12.44 -7.87 3.17
C HIS A 96 -11.84 -9.16 3.71
N VAL A 97 -11.22 -9.91 2.80
CA VAL A 97 -10.23 -10.94 3.13
C VAL A 97 -8.85 -10.27 3.15
N GLY A 98 -8.14 -10.41 4.27
CA GLY A 98 -6.88 -9.72 4.49
C GLY A 98 -5.74 -10.27 3.65
N TYR A 99 -4.62 -9.53 3.65
CA TYR A 99 -3.35 -10.03 3.13
C TYR A 99 -2.85 -11.16 4.05
N GLY A 100 -3.34 -12.38 3.80
CA GLY A 100 -3.48 -13.48 4.78
C GLY A 100 -2.28 -13.73 5.69
N HIS A 101 -1.07 -13.85 5.15
CA HIS A 101 0.14 -14.13 5.93
C HIS A 101 0.63 -12.90 6.73
N TRP A 102 0.46 -11.67 6.21
CA TRP A 102 0.73 -10.43 6.95
C TRP A 102 -0.25 -10.23 8.09
N LEU A 103 -1.54 -10.47 7.84
CA LEU A 103 -2.55 -10.35 8.89
C LEU A 103 -2.31 -11.38 9.99
N PHE A 104 -2.01 -12.63 9.63
CA PHE A 104 -1.56 -13.66 10.55
C PHE A 104 -0.36 -13.18 11.38
N PHE A 105 0.70 -12.73 10.72
CA PHE A 105 1.90 -12.22 11.39
C PHE A 105 1.58 -11.10 12.38
N HIS A 106 0.85 -10.06 11.96
CA HIS A 106 0.53 -8.93 12.85
C HIS A 106 -0.33 -9.33 14.04
N GLN A 107 -1.37 -10.15 13.84
CA GLN A 107 -2.25 -10.55 14.93
C GLN A 107 -1.53 -11.39 15.98
N HIS A 108 -0.66 -12.32 15.56
CA HIS A 108 0.14 -13.16 16.45
C HIS A 108 1.23 -12.35 17.14
N GLN A 109 1.94 -11.50 16.41
CA GLN A 109 3.01 -10.68 16.99
C GLN A 109 2.50 -9.64 17.96
N LEU A 110 1.42 -8.92 17.64
CA LEU A 110 0.87 -7.90 18.52
C LEU A 110 0.39 -8.52 19.85
N ARG A 111 -0.21 -9.71 19.79
CA ARG A 111 -0.54 -10.50 20.97
C ARG A 111 0.67 -10.88 21.81
N HIS A 112 1.72 -11.36 21.16
CA HIS A 112 2.97 -11.70 21.83
C HIS A 112 3.57 -10.47 22.54
N LEU A 113 3.69 -9.35 21.82
CA LEU A 113 4.22 -8.09 22.33
C LEU A 113 3.41 -7.55 23.53
N LEU A 114 2.09 -7.72 23.50
CA LEU A 114 1.18 -7.32 24.58
C LEU A 114 0.96 -8.42 25.64
N LYS A 115 1.79 -9.46 25.65
CA LYS A 115 1.78 -10.56 26.62
C LYS A 115 0.43 -11.29 26.73
N GLN A 116 -0.28 -11.37 25.62
CA GLN A 116 -1.56 -12.08 25.45
C GLN A 116 -1.51 -13.03 24.25
N PRO A 117 -0.52 -13.96 24.19
CA PRO A 117 -0.39 -14.88 23.06
C PRO A 117 -1.63 -15.77 22.90
N LEU A 118 -1.90 -16.21 21.68
CA LEU A 118 -3.00 -17.15 21.43
C LEU A 118 -2.73 -18.50 22.09
N ALA A 119 -3.73 -19.01 22.80
CA ALA A 119 -3.73 -20.39 23.27
C ALA A 119 -4.08 -21.31 22.09
N THR A 120 -3.06 -21.85 21.43
CA THR A 120 -3.24 -22.80 20.32
C THR A 120 -3.30 -24.23 20.82
N ARG A 121 -4.16 -25.05 20.22
CA ARG A 121 -4.26 -26.49 20.55
C ARG A 121 -3.18 -27.30 19.87
N GLN A 122 -2.87 -26.94 18.62
CA GLN A 122 -1.75 -27.52 17.89
C GLN A 122 -0.46 -26.76 18.24
N LYS A 123 0.55 -27.49 18.72
CA LYS A 123 1.90 -26.95 19.02
C LYS A 123 2.86 -27.06 17.84
N THR A 124 2.58 -27.98 16.92
CA THR A 124 3.36 -28.21 15.71
C THR A 124 2.46 -28.05 14.51
N VAL A 125 2.90 -27.29 13.51
CA VAL A 125 2.16 -27.01 12.28
C VAL A 125 3.00 -27.41 11.09
N ARG A 126 2.47 -28.21 10.17
CA ARG A 126 3.13 -28.51 8.91
C ARG A 126 3.02 -27.30 7.98
N LEU A 127 4.14 -26.84 7.40
CA LEU A 127 4.12 -25.77 6.42
C LEU A 127 4.30 -26.34 5.01
N GLN A 128 3.34 -26.11 4.12
CA GLN A 128 3.37 -26.67 2.77
C GLN A 128 3.66 -25.59 1.73
N HIS A 129 4.63 -25.86 0.85
CA HIS A 129 4.84 -25.01 -0.33
C HIS A 129 3.68 -25.21 -1.31
N GLN A 130 2.99 -24.13 -1.65
CA GLN A 130 1.77 -24.16 -2.47
C GLN A 130 2.05 -24.17 -3.98
N GLY A 131 3.30 -24.39 -4.34
CA GLY A 131 3.72 -24.52 -5.73
C GLY A 131 4.22 -23.22 -6.33
N PHE A 132 4.77 -23.40 -7.52
CA PHE A 132 5.26 -22.36 -8.40
C PHE A 132 4.09 -21.81 -9.22
N GLU A 133 4.08 -20.50 -9.51
CA GLU A 133 2.91 -19.83 -10.11
C GLU A 133 1.58 -20.10 -9.37
N VAL A 134 1.56 -19.95 -8.03
CA VAL A 134 0.28 -19.65 -7.38
C VAL A 134 -0.26 -18.45 -8.14
N ARG A 135 -1.45 -18.59 -8.76
CA ARG A 135 -2.15 -17.52 -9.46
C ARG A 135 -2.45 -16.43 -8.45
N TYR A 136 -1.46 -15.59 -8.18
CA TYR A 136 -1.64 -14.33 -7.51
C TYR A 136 -2.15 -13.37 -8.59
N TYR A 137 -3.36 -13.65 -9.07
CA TYR A 137 -4.30 -12.57 -8.97
C TYR A 137 -4.39 -12.33 -7.46
N GLY A 138 -3.86 -11.20 -7.00
CA GLY A 138 -4.42 -10.55 -5.83
C GLY A 138 -5.90 -10.18 -6.05
N SER A 139 -6.56 -10.68 -7.10
CA SER A 139 -7.98 -10.66 -7.10
C SER A 139 -8.50 -11.49 -5.94
N PRO A 140 -9.52 -11.00 -5.26
CA PRO A 140 -10.32 -11.81 -4.36
C PRO A 140 -11.02 -13.01 -5.05
N PHE A 141 -10.69 -13.36 -6.30
CA PHE A 141 -11.36 -14.35 -7.16
C PHE A 141 -10.60 -15.67 -7.30
N ALA A 142 -9.71 -16.03 -6.38
CA ALA A 142 -9.27 -17.42 -6.30
C ALA A 142 -10.44 -18.28 -5.83
N VAL A 143 -11.21 -18.81 -6.79
CA VAL A 143 -12.31 -19.77 -6.57
C VAL A 143 -11.79 -21.11 -6.01
N GLU A 144 -10.47 -21.34 -6.06
CA GLU A 144 -9.77 -22.47 -5.45
C GLU A 144 -8.95 -22.06 -4.20
N GLY A 145 -9.21 -20.87 -3.63
CA GLY A 145 -8.54 -20.32 -2.45
C GLY A 145 -8.97 -20.93 -1.11
N GLU A 146 -9.73 -22.02 -1.10
CA GLU A 146 -10.20 -22.67 0.14
C GLU A 146 -9.06 -23.13 1.06
N ALA A 147 -7.83 -23.30 0.54
CA ALA A 147 -6.74 -23.95 1.27
C ALA A 147 -5.65 -23.03 1.83
N ILE A 148 -5.67 -21.71 1.61
CA ILE A 148 -4.42 -20.94 1.72
C ILE A 148 -4.34 -20.05 2.97
N PHE A 149 -5.28 -19.13 3.17
CA PHE A 149 -5.38 -18.32 4.39
C PHE A 149 -6.80 -17.77 4.54
N GLN A 150 -7.65 -18.44 5.31
CA GLN A 150 -8.95 -17.90 5.69
C GLN A 150 -8.81 -17.14 7.02
N ALA A 151 -8.19 -15.96 6.97
CA ALA A 151 -8.29 -15.04 8.10
C ALA A 151 -9.69 -14.43 8.10
N ALA A 152 -10.51 -14.73 9.10
CA ALA A 152 -11.81 -14.08 9.28
C ALA A 152 -11.63 -12.56 9.46
N GLY A 153 -12.63 -11.79 9.02
CA GLY A 153 -12.78 -10.39 9.42
C GLY A 153 -13.05 -10.29 10.93
N GLY A 154 -12.44 -9.30 11.61
CA GLY A 154 -12.74 -8.97 13.00
C GLY A 154 -11.53 -9.02 13.96
N SER A 155 -11.80 -8.77 15.25
CA SER A 155 -10.77 -8.73 16.32
C SER A 155 -10.40 -10.12 16.87
N GLN A 156 -11.14 -11.16 16.48
CA GLN A 156 -10.90 -12.54 16.87
C GLN A 156 -10.17 -13.30 15.76
N PRO A 157 -9.13 -14.08 16.09
CA PRO A 157 -8.50 -14.96 15.12
C PRO A 157 -9.51 -15.99 14.63
N HIS A 158 -9.36 -16.43 13.38
CA HIS A 158 -10.20 -17.48 12.84
C HIS A 158 -10.10 -18.72 13.75
N PRO A 159 -11.19 -19.34 14.23
CA PRO A 159 -11.11 -20.51 15.11
C PRO A 159 -10.25 -21.64 14.53
N ALA A 160 -10.27 -21.81 13.20
CA ALA A 160 -9.42 -22.77 12.50
C ALA A 160 -7.91 -22.49 12.62
N ASP A 161 -7.45 -21.25 12.85
CA ASP A 161 -6.01 -20.98 13.10
C ASP A 161 -5.55 -21.62 14.43
N ALA A 162 -6.38 -21.54 15.47
CA ALA A 162 -6.06 -22.14 16.77
C ALA A 162 -5.90 -23.68 16.72
N ASP A 163 -6.58 -24.30 15.75
CA ASP A 163 -6.59 -25.75 15.50
C ASP A 163 -5.78 -26.15 14.25
N ALA A 164 -5.12 -25.20 13.56
CA ALA A 164 -4.45 -25.46 12.28
C ALA A 164 -3.30 -26.46 12.44
N ALA A 165 -3.42 -27.61 11.78
CA ALA A 165 -2.35 -28.60 11.68
C ALA A 165 -1.44 -28.38 10.46
N GLU A 166 -1.92 -27.62 9.47
CA GLU A 166 -1.21 -27.31 8.23
C GLU A 166 -1.49 -25.86 7.81
N LEU A 167 -0.48 -25.17 7.29
CA LEU A 167 -0.58 -23.83 6.68
C LEU A 167 0.28 -23.76 5.41
N GLY A 168 -0.11 -22.94 4.45
CA GLY A 168 0.58 -22.83 3.17
C GLY A 168 1.53 -21.63 3.07
N TYR A 169 2.58 -21.74 2.27
CA TYR A 169 3.45 -20.62 1.87
C TYR A 169 3.84 -20.75 0.39
N TYR A 170 4.26 -19.66 -0.24
CA TYR A 170 4.56 -19.65 -1.67
C TYR A 170 5.83 -18.88 -2.06
N ASN A 171 6.46 -18.22 -1.09
CA ASN A 171 7.69 -17.44 -1.29
C ASN A 171 8.47 -17.27 0.02
N LEU A 172 9.66 -16.68 -0.05
CA LEU A 172 10.48 -16.40 1.15
C LEU A 172 9.78 -15.48 2.16
N SER A 173 9.07 -14.47 1.66
CA SER A 173 8.39 -13.45 2.48
C SER A 173 7.25 -14.07 3.33
N SER A 174 6.31 -14.77 2.69
CA SER A 174 5.21 -15.48 3.36
C SER A 174 5.71 -16.55 4.31
N LEU A 175 6.77 -17.30 3.95
CA LEU A 175 7.38 -18.29 4.84
C LEU A 175 7.93 -17.64 6.11
N TYR A 176 8.69 -16.54 5.98
CA TYR A 176 9.22 -15.80 7.13
C TYR A 176 8.09 -15.30 8.05
N TYR A 177 7.07 -14.65 7.49
CA TYR A 177 5.95 -14.11 8.26
C TYR A 177 5.18 -15.21 9.01
N LEU A 178 5.01 -16.38 8.40
CA LEU A 178 4.38 -17.53 9.05
C LEU A 178 5.21 -18.07 10.20
N LEU A 179 6.50 -18.31 9.97
CA LEU A 179 7.39 -18.82 11.02
C LEU A 179 7.45 -17.88 12.22
N ALA A 180 7.54 -16.58 11.98
CA ALA A 180 7.53 -15.58 13.04
C ALA A 180 6.19 -15.54 13.80
N GLY A 181 5.05 -15.66 13.10
CA GLY A 181 3.73 -15.77 13.75
C GLY A 181 3.52 -17.08 14.54
N LEU A 182 4.06 -18.20 14.06
CA LEU A 182 4.09 -19.46 14.81
C LEU A 182 4.91 -19.31 16.10
N GLN A 183 6.10 -18.73 16.02
CA GLN A 183 6.95 -18.49 17.19
C GLN A 183 6.24 -17.61 18.23
N ALA A 184 5.58 -16.53 17.79
CA ALA A 184 4.82 -15.61 18.63
C ALA A 184 3.66 -16.29 19.40
N SER A 185 3.13 -17.39 18.85
CA SER A 185 2.10 -18.23 19.49
C SER A 185 2.66 -19.50 20.14
N HIS A 186 3.98 -19.59 20.34
CA HIS A 186 4.66 -20.75 20.91
C HIS A 186 4.38 -22.06 20.16
N ARG A 187 4.32 -21.97 18.83
CA ARG A 187 4.22 -23.09 17.88
C ARG A 187 5.52 -23.24 17.09
N THR A 188 5.75 -24.42 16.54
CA THR A 188 6.90 -24.71 15.68
C THR A 188 6.47 -25.39 14.38
N ALA A 189 7.33 -25.30 13.35
CA ALA A 189 7.13 -26.05 12.12
C ALA A 189 7.37 -27.55 12.34
N ALA A 190 6.51 -28.41 11.81
CA ALA A 190 6.62 -29.86 11.90
C ALA A 190 7.60 -30.47 10.87
N ASN A 191 7.94 -29.73 9.82
CA ASN A 191 8.79 -30.17 8.70
C ASN A 191 10.01 -29.25 8.48
N PRO A 192 10.81 -28.93 9.51
CA PRO A 192 11.87 -27.92 9.40
C PRO A 192 12.94 -28.25 8.36
N ALA A 193 13.29 -29.53 8.18
CA ALA A 193 14.31 -29.94 7.19
C ALA A 193 13.92 -29.59 5.75
N GLU A 194 12.64 -29.73 5.40
CA GLU A 194 12.11 -29.37 4.08
C GLU A 194 12.18 -27.85 3.87
N LEU A 195 11.80 -27.08 4.89
CA LEU A 195 11.80 -25.62 4.85
C LEU A 195 13.22 -25.05 4.77
N ILE A 196 14.16 -25.62 5.52
CA ILE A 196 15.59 -25.25 5.46
C ILE A 196 16.11 -25.50 4.05
N ALA A 197 15.86 -26.67 3.47
CA ALA A 197 16.28 -26.98 2.10
C ALA A 197 15.66 -26.01 1.08
N PHE A 198 14.37 -25.67 1.24
CA PHE A 198 13.68 -24.68 0.40
C PHE A 198 14.38 -23.32 0.43
N ILE A 199 14.79 -22.84 1.61
CA ILE A 199 15.46 -21.55 1.77
C ILE A 199 16.87 -21.62 1.20
N GLN A 200 17.67 -22.62 1.59
CA GLN A 200 19.08 -22.72 1.20
C GLN A 200 19.29 -22.82 -0.32
N GLN A 201 18.36 -23.47 -1.04
CA GLN A 201 18.41 -23.56 -2.51
C GLN A 201 18.21 -22.23 -3.24
N ARG A 202 17.85 -21.16 -2.52
CA ARG A 202 17.59 -19.82 -3.05
C ARG A 202 18.74 -18.83 -2.84
N GLN A 203 19.86 -19.27 -2.28
CA GLN A 203 21.04 -18.42 -2.17
C GLN A 203 21.75 -18.33 -3.52
N ALA A 204 21.85 -17.11 -4.08
CA ALA A 204 22.58 -16.85 -5.32
C ALA A 204 24.11 -16.93 -5.11
N PRO A 205 24.90 -17.18 -6.17
CA PRO A 205 26.37 -17.26 -6.10
C PRO A 205 27.08 -16.07 -5.43
N GLY A 206 26.53 -14.86 -5.51
CA GLY A 206 27.03 -13.62 -4.90
C GLY A 206 26.59 -13.45 -3.45
N GLY A 207 25.84 -14.40 -2.91
CA GLY A 207 25.50 -14.55 -1.50
C GLY A 207 24.13 -14.02 -1.09
N GLY A 208 23.53 -13.11 -1.85
CA GLY A 208 22.15 -12.67 -1.63
C GLY A 208 21.14 -13.79 -1.92
N PHE A 209 19.92 -13.66 -1.42
CA PHE A 209 18.83 -14.60 -1.72
C PHE A 209 17.90 -14.04 -2.79
N VAL A 210 17.50 -14.92 -3.71
CA VAL A 210 16.45 -14.69 -4.70
C VAL A 210 15.17 -15.38 -4.26
N ASP A 211 14.05 -14.97 -4.83
CA ASP A 211 12.77 -15.57 -4.51
C ASP A 211 12.24 -16.36 -5.70
N LEU A 212 12.71 -17.61 -5.87
CA LEU A 212 12.32 -18.47 -6.99
C LEU A 212 10.82 -18.77 -7.00
N ARG A 213 10.14 -18.35 -8.08
CA ARG A 213 8.67 -18.45 -8.28
C ARG A 213 8.26 -19.45 -9.36
N THR A 214 9.22 -19.98 -10.11
CA THR A 214 9.01 -21.11 -11.02
C THR A 214 9.95 -22.27 -10.71
N ALA A 215 9.55 -23.49 -11.09
CA ALA A 215 10.36 -24.69 -10.87
C ALA A 215 11.68 -24.65 -11.66
N ASP A 216 11.68 -23.92 -12.77
CA ASP A 216 12.80 -23.67 -13.68
C ASP A 216 13.45 -22.29 -13.47
N GLY A 217 13.05 -21.56 -12.41
CA GLY A 217 13.62 -20.28 -12.05
C GLY A 217 15.11 -20.38 -11.73
N LYS A 218 15.85 -19.31 -12.00
CA LYS A 218 17.31 -19.27 -11.87
C LYS A 218 17.76 -18.35 -10.75
N LEU A 219 18.92 -18.66 -10.18
CA LEU A 219 19.57 -17.87 -9.14
C LEU A 219 20.35 -16.72 -9.78
N GLU A 220 19.63 -15.74 -10.33
CA GLU A 220 20.23 -14.58 -11.00
C GLU A 220 20.66 -13.52 -9.96
N GLU A 221 21.88 -12.99 -10.11
CA GLU A 221 22.44 -12.01 -9.17
C GLU A 221 21.67 -10.70 -9.13
N GLU A 222 21.12 -10.28 -10.28
CA GLU A 222 20.35 -9.06 -10.44
C GLU A 222 18.96 -9.15 -9.78
N GLU A 223 18.52 -10.35 -9.41
CA GLU A 223 17.25 -10.62 -8.71
C GLU A 223 17.44 -10.82 -7.20
N ALA A 224 18.69 -10.96 -6.72
CA ALA A 224 18.97 -11.04 -5.30
C ALA A 224 18.47 -9.78 -4.61
N HIS A 225 17.79 -9.91 -3.47
CA HIS A 225 17.13 -8.76 -2.85
C HIS A 225 17.47 -8.68 -1.36
N VAL A 226 17.77 -7.49 -0.86
CA VAL A 226 18.09 -7.24 0.56
C VAL A 226 17.01 -7.77 1.51
N ALA A 227 15.72 -7.58 1.19
CA ALA A 227 14.62 -8.07 2.00
C ALA A 227 14.49 -9.60 1.99
N HIS A 228 14.60 -10.24 0.82
CA HIS A 228 14.58 -11.70 0.71
C HIS A 228 15.78 -12.32 1.44
N THR A 229 16.93 -11.65 1.41
CA THR A 229 18.15 -12.05 2.14
C THR A 229 17.91 -12.00 3.64
N PHE A 230 17.36 -10.91 4.16
CA PHE A 230 16.95 -10.82 5.57
C PHE A 230 15.94 -11.90 5.96
N GLN A 231 14.86 -12.04 5.18
CA GLN A 231 13.79 -13.01 5.45
C GLN A 231 14.32 -14.45 5.45
N ALA A 232 15.22 -14.80 4.51
CA ALA A 232 15.86 -16.10 4.46
C ALA A 232 16.74 -16.37 5.68
N ILE A 233 17.61 -15.43 6.07
CA ILE A 233 18.49 -15.55 7.24
C ILE A 233 17.65 -15.71 8.51
N ALA A 234 16.65 -14.85 8.70
CA ALA A 234 15.77 -14.90 9.87
C ALA A 234 14.93 -16.19 9.90
N ALA A 235 14.41 -16.65 8.76
CA ALA A 235 13.68 -17.91 8.68
C ALA A 235 14.57 -19.12 9.01
N LEU A 236 15.83 -19.13 8.54
CA LEU A 236 16.80 -20.16 8.90
C LEU A 236 17.07 -20.18 10.40
N GLU A 237 17.25 -19.01 11.04
CA GLU A 237 17.42 -18.90 12.49
C GLU A 237 16.21 -19.49 13.24
N LEU A 238 14.99 -19.12 12.84
CA LEU A 238 13.74 -19.63 13.44
C LEU A 238 13.59 -21.15 13.32
N LEU A 239 14.16 -21.75 12.27
CA LEU A 239 14.14 -23.18 12.00
C LEU A 239 15.33 -23.93 12.62
N GLY A 240 16.30 -23.24 13.21
CA GLY A 240 17.57 -23.83 13.65
C GLY A 240 18.47 -24.29 12.49
N GLY A 241 18.28 -23.73 11.30
CA GLY A 241 19.11 -23.94 10.12
C GLY A 241 20.31 -23.00 10.07
N THR A 242 21.12 -23.14 9.01
CA THR A 242 22.32 -22.33 8.77
C THR A 242 22.30 -21.72 7.38
N VAL A 243 22.89 -20.53 7.26
CA VAL A 243 23.12 -19.89 5.95
C VAL A 243 24.29 -20.61 5.26
N PRO A 244 24.14 -21.08 4.01
CA PRO A 244 25.20 -21.84 3.33
C PRO A 244 26.49 -21.03 3.12
N ASP A 245 26.38 -19.79 2.61
CA ASP A 245 27.49 -18.84 2.48
C ASP A 245 27.19 -17.53 3.25
N PRO A 246 27.45 -17.48 4.57
CA PRO A 246 27.20 -16.28 5.37
C PRO A 246 28.13 -15.12 4.97
N ALA A 247 29.37 -15.41 4.55
CA ALA A 247 30.32 -14.39 4.13
C ALA A 247 29.87 -13.70 2.82
N GLY A 248 29.33 -14.47 1.87
CA GLY A 248 28.67 -13.97 0.68
C GLY A 248 27.48 -13.07 1.03
N CYS A 249 26.61 -13.47 1.96
CA CYS A 249 25.51 -12.62 2.42
C CYS A 249 26.01 -11.28 2.95
N VAL A 250 27.02 -11.28 3.84
CA VAL A 250 27.60 -10.05 4.39
C VAL A 250 28.11 -9.14 3.27
N LYS A 251 28.86 -9.70 2.31
CA LYS A 251 29.38 -8.94 1.17
C LYS A 251 28.26 -8.35 0.30
N PHE A 252 27.23 -9.12 0.00
CA PHE A 252 26.07 -8.65 -0.75
C PHE A 252 25.37 -7.48 -0.02
N LEU A 253 25.04 -7.66 1.26
CA LEU A 253 24.36 -6.65 2.08
C LEU A 253 25.20 -5.37 2.20
N GLN A 254 26.50 -5.48 2.44
CA GLN A 254 27.43 -4.35 2.49
C GLN A 254 27.51 -3.60 1.16
N SER A 255 27.51 -4.32 0.03
CA SER A 255 27.50 -3.69 -1.30
C SER A 255 26.17 -2.98 -1.67
N CYS A 256 25.08 -3.31 -0.97
CA CYS A 256 23.81 -2.59 -1.08
C CYS A 256 23.86 -1.21 -0.41
N GLN A 257 24.83 -0.95 0.47
CA GLN A 257 24.99 0.36 1.10
C GLN A 257 25.42 1.40 0.07
N THR A 258 24.66 2.48 -0.03
CA THR A 258 24.94 3.61 -0.92
C THR A 258 25.92 4.58 -0.27
N THR A 259 26.57 5.43 -1.07
CA THR A 259 27.58 6.40 -0.59
C THR A 259 27.04 7.46 0.36
N ASP A 260 25.72 7.68 0.38
CA ASP A 260 25.04 8.57 1.32
C ASP A 260 24.73 7.88 2.67
N GLY A 261 25.02 6.59 2.80
CA GLY A 261 24.85 5.76 4.00
C GLY A 261 23.60 4.89 4.02
N GLY A 262 22.63 5.13 3.12
CA GLY A 262 21.40 4.34 3.01
C GLY A 262 21.63 2.99 2.32
N PHE A 263 20.55 2.27 2.03
CA PHE A 263 20.62 0.98 1.34
C PHE A 263 19.62 0.91 0.20
N ARG A 264 20.09 0.46 -0.96
CA ARG A 264 19.26 0.05 -2.10
C ARG A 264 19.00 -1.45 -2.04
N TRP A 265 18.10 -2.00 -2.85
CA TRP A 265 17.71 -3.41 -2.70
C TRP A 265 18.66 -4.41 -3.36
N ASN A 266 19.39 -3.98 -4.40
CA ASN A 266 20.41 -4.77 -5.08
C ASN A 266 21.51 -3.85 -5.65
N PRO A 267 22.79 -4.23 -5.57
CA PRO A 267 23.90 -3.39 -6.02
C PRO A 267 24.08 -3.32 -7.55
N GLN A 268 23.63 -4.35 -8.27
CA GLN A 268 23.79 -4.55 -9.71
C GLN A 268 22.55 -4.16 -10.51
N ALA A 269 21.37 -4.12 -9.87
CA ALA A 269 20.13 -3.82 -10.55
C ALA A 269 20.06 -2.38 -11.07
N ASP A 270 19.96 -2.26 -12.38
CA ASP A 270 19.87 -1.00 -13.11
C ASP A 270 18.41 -0.64 -13.42
N LEU A 271 17.69 -0.29 -12.35
CA LEU A 271 16.28 0.14 -12.39
C LEU A 271 16.14 1.53 -11.76
N PRO A 272 15.37 2.46 -12.36
CA PRO A 272 15.27 3.85 -11.88
C PRO A 272 14.86 4.03 -10.41
N GLY A 273 14.07 3.08 -9.89
CA GLY A 273 13.59 3.05 -8.50
C GLY A 273 14.53 2.38 -7.50
N ASN A 274 15.67 1.82 -7.91
CA ASN A 274 16.63 1.16 -7.02
C ASN A 274 17.47 2.19 -6.23
N ARG A 275 16.85 2.80 -5.22
CA ARG A 275 17.38 3.91 -4.43
C ARG A 275 17.45 3.56 -2.95
N ALA A 276 18.13 4.40 -2.18
CA ALA A 276 18.18 4.28 -0.74
C ALA A 276 16.77 4.42 -0.13
N ASP A 277 16.34 3.43 0.66
CA ASP A 277 15.03 3.37 1.32
C ASP A 277 15.17 2.78 2.73
N VAL A 278 14.38 3.29 3.69
CA VAL A 278 14.46 2.87 5.09
C VAL A 278 14.10 1.39 5.29
N TYR A 279 13.21 0.85 4.45
CA TYR A 279 12.87 -0.58 4.48
C TYR A 279 14.08 -1.44 4.13
N TYR A 280 14.86 -1.04 3.13
CA TYR A 280 16.08 -1.72 2.72
C TYR A 280 17.19 -1.55 3.77
N ALA A 281 17.32 -0.37 4.37
CA ALA A 281 18.27 -0.13 5.46
C ALA A 281 17.96 -0.98 6.69
N TRP A 282 16.68 -1.09 7.05
CA TRP A 282 16.20 -1.97 8.11
C TRP A 282 16.51 -3.44 7.82
N ALA A 283 16.14 -3.94 6.64
CA ALA A 283 16.42 -5.32 6.25
C ALA A 283 17.92 -5.64 6.29
N ALA A 284 18.75 -4.75 5.73
CA ALA A 284 20.21 -4.92 5.72
C ALA A 284 20.80 -4.91 7.13
N ALA A 285 20.46 -3.92 7.96
CA ALA A 285 20.96 -3.81 9.32
C ALA A 285 20.59 -5.02 10.18
N ARG A 286 19.35 -5.51 10.05
CA ARG A 286 18.86 -6.71 10.72
C ARG A 286 19.60 -7.95 10.27
N ALA A 287 19.76 -8.15 8.95
CA ALA A 287 20.46 -9.30 8.40
C ALA A 287 21.94 -9.32 8.80
N LEU A 288 22.62 -8.17 8.74
CA LEU A 288 24.01 -8.03 9.17
C LEU A 288 24.17 -8.38 10.65
N ARG A 289 23.26 -7.90 11.51
CA ARG A 289 23.27 -8.24 12.94
C ARG A 289 23.07 -9.75 13.19
N LEU A 290 22.18 -10.41 12.46
CA LEU A 290 21.99 -11.87 12.57
C LEU A 290 23.22 -12.68 12.10
N LEU A 291 24.09 -12.07 11.29
CA LEU A 291 25.33 -12.66 10.80
C LEU A 291 26.56 -12.19 11.60
N ASP A 292 26.36 -11.54 12.75
CA ASP A 292 27.42 -10.94 13.58
C ASP A 292 28.35 -10.00 12.77
N ALA A 293 27.75 -9.22 11.85
CA ALA A 293 28.43 -8.28 10.96
C ALA A 293 27.85 -6.86 11.06
N GLU A 294 28.58 -5.89 10.53
CA GLU A 294 28.21 -4.47 10.52
C GLU A 294 28.06 -3.93 9.09
N PRO A 295 27.31 -2.82 8.90
CA PRO A 295 27.37 -2.02 7.67
C PRO A 295 28.81 -1.62 7.33
N THR A 296 29.11 -1.40 6.04
CA THR A 296 30.43 -0.89 5.61
C THR A 296 30.75 0.46 6.25
N ASP A 297 29.75 1.32 6.37
CA ASP A 297 29.80 2.59 7.09
C ASP A 297 28.63 2.68 8.07
N ALA A 298 28.81 2.14 9.28
CA ALA A 298 27.79 2.17 10.33
C ALA A 298 27.40 3.60 10.74
N ALA A 299 28.38 4.51 10.81
CA ALA A 299 28.14 5.92 11.14
C ALA A 299 27.34 6.62 10.04
N GLY A 300 27.68 6.39 8.77
CA GLY A 300 26.93 6.86 7.61
C GLY A 300 25.50 6.33 7.58
N CYS A 301 25.29 5.05 7.93
CA CYS A 301 23.95 4.46 8.06
C CYS A 301 23.11 5.18 9.12
N ILE A 302 23.66 5.36 10.33
CA ILE A 302 22.99 6.09 11.41
C ILE A 302 22.67 7.52 10.97
N ALA A 303 23.63 8.21 10.35
CA ALA A 303 23.44 9.58 9.86
C ALA A 303 22.37 9.64 8.76
N TRP A 304 22.32 8.66 7.85
CA TRP A 304 21.32 8.59 6.79
C TRP A 304 19.92 8.39 7.35
N ILE A 305 19.71 7.43 8.25
CA ILE A 305 18.41 7.20 8.89
C ILE A 305 17.95 8.44 9.65
N ASN A 306 18.86 9.10 10.37
CA ASN A 306 18.54 10.33 11.08
C ASN A 306 18.05 11.47 10.17
N ARG A 307 18.45 11.53 8.89
CA ARG A 307 17.95 12.54 7.94
C ARG A 307 16.50 12.32 7.51
N LEU A 308 15.94 11.14 7.77
CA LEU A 308 14.55 10.83 7.42
C LEU A 308 13.53 11.33 8.45
N GLN A 309 13.99 11.76 9.64
CA GLN A 309 13.10 12.25 10.68
C GLN A 309 12.51 13.61 10.29
N ASN A 310 11.19 13.72 10.31
CA ASN A 310 10.43 14.92 9.99
C ASN A 310 10.11 15.74 11.25
N ALA A 311 9.61 16.96 11.05
CA ALA A 311 9.24 17.87 12.14
C ALA A 311 8.08 17.39 13.04
N ASP A 312 7.34 16.37 12.61
CA ASP A 312 6.32 15.69 13.41
C ASP A 312 6.91 14.62 14.35
N GLY A 313 8.23 14.38 14.29
CA GLY A 313 8.95 13.41 15.10
C GLY A 313 9.09 12.02 14.47
N GLY A 314 8.23 11.67 13.51
CA GLY A 314 8.28 10.40 12.78
C GLY A 314 9.32 10.41 11.65
N PHE A 315 9.49 9.28 10.96
CA PHE A 315 10.43 9.11 9.85
C PHE A 315 9.71 8.78 8.55
N GLY A 316 10.17 9.34 7.43
CA GLY A 316 9.73 8.95 6.08
C GLY A 316 10.51 7.78 5.48
N ASP A 317 9.99 7.16 4.42
CA ASP A 317 10.67 6.06 3.70
C ASP A 317 11.96 6.51 3.01
N GLN A 318 11.93 7.72 2.45
CA GLN A 318 13.02 8.38 1.76
C GLN A 318 13.10 9.83 2.24
N PRO A 319 14.24 10.52 2.04
CA PRO A 319 14.40 11.91 2.46
C PRO A 319 13.27 12.81 1.96
N GLY A 320 12.57 13.44 2.91
CA GLY A 320 11.49 14.38 2.64
C GLY A 320 10.12 13.75 2.36
N TRP A 321 9.98 12.43 2.44
CA TRP A 321 8.67 11.76 2.44
C TRP A 321 7.98 11.90 3.79
N ARG A 322 6.64 11.81 3.80
CA ARG A 322 5.84 11.95 5.02
C ARG A 322 6.14 10.83 6.02
N SER A 323 5.98 11.13 7.31
CA SER A 323 6.12 10.14 8.37
C SER A 323 4.98 9.11 8.32
N ARG A 324 5.32 7.84 8.57
CA ARG A 324 4.37 6.73 8.74
C ARG A 324 4.81 5.87 9.92
N LEU A 325 3.89 5.08 10.47
CA LEU A 325 4.23 4.14 11.54
C LEU A 325 5.24 3.08 11.06
N TYR A 326 5.10 2.56 9.84
CA TYR A 326 6.05 1.58 9.29
C TYR A 326 7.45 2.15 9.06
N SER A 327 7.58 3.29 8.39
CA SER A 327 8.88 3.91 8.13
C SER A 327 9.56 4.34 9.43
N THR A 328 8.78 4.80 10.41
CA THR A 328 9.29 5.09 11.77
C THR A 328 9.75 3.83 12.48
N TRP A 329 9.01 2.73 12.38
CA TRP A 329 9.42 1.43 12.92
C TRP A 329 10.72 0.93 12.27
N TYR A 330 10.79 0.96 10.94
CA TYR A 330 12.00 0.56 10.21
C TYR A 330 13.21 1.40 10.62
N ALA A 331 13.06 2.72 10.76
CA ALA A 331 14.13 3.61 11.21
C ALA A 331 14.60 3.26 12.64
N VAL A 332 13.67 3.14 13.58
CA VAL A 332 13.99 2.88 15.00
C VAL A 332 14.63 1.50 15.17
N ASP A 333 14.10 0.46 14.52
CA ASP A 333 14.65 -0.90 14.64
C ASP A 333 15.97 -1.05 13.88
N ALA A 334 16.18 -0.32 12.77
CA ALA A 334 17.47 -0.26 12.09
C ALA A 334 18.53 0.43 12.96
N LEU A 335 18.21 1.56 13.60
CA LEU A 335 19.11 2.22 14.54
C LEU A 335 19.44 1.30 15.73
N ALA A 336 18.47 0.57 16.26
CA ALA A 336 18.71 -0.42 17.29
C ALA A 336 19.61 -1.57 16.79
N ALA A 337 19.41 -2.03 15.56
CA ALA A 337 20.20 -3.09 14.95
C ALA A 337 21.68 -2.68 14.82
N VAL A 338 21.96 -1.45 14.35
CA VAL A 338 23.31 -0.94 14.11
C VAL A 338 23.99 -0.43 15.39
N ALA A 339 23.29 0.30 16.26
CA ALA A 339 23.87 0.98 17.42
C ALA A 339 23.63 0.28 18.77
N GLY A 340 22.84 -0.80 18.79
CA GLY A 340 22.44 -1.50 20.00
C GLY A 340 21.25 -0.83 20.73
N ASP A 341 21.37 0.45 21.06
CA ASP A 341 20.31 1.27 21.67
C ASP A 341 19.86 2.37 20.70
N PRO A 342 18.58 2.39 20.28
CA PRO A 342 18.07 3.41 19.36
C PRO A 342 17.95 4.80 19.98
N ARG A 343 17.73 4.94 21.30
CA ARG A 343 17.53 6.26 21.93
C ARG A 343 18.71 7.22 21.71
N PRO A 344 19.97 6.87 22.05
CA PRO A 344 21.11 7.73 21.78
C PRO A 344 21.46 7.80 20.28
N ALA A 345 21.05 6.81 19.48
CA ALA A 345 21.28 6.80 18.04
C ALA A 345 20.35 7.77 17.28
N ILE A 346 19.15 8.08 17.81
CA ILE A 346 18.28 9.14 17.31
C ILE A 346 18.85 10.48 17.77
N THR A 347 19.57 11.15 16.86
CA THR A 347 20.31 12.37 17.16
C THR A 347 19.36 13.55 17.28
N ALA A 348 19.43 14.25 18.42
CA ALA A 348 18.70 15.50 18.62
C ALA A 348 19.15 16.57 17.63
N LYS A 349 18.20 17.14 16.88
CA LYS A 349 18.46 18.10 15.81
C LYS A 349 17.28 19.05 15.61
N THR A 350 17.45 20.04 14.75
CA THR A 350 16.37 20.93 14.31
C THR A 350 16.00 20.59 12.87
N VAL A 351 14.70 20.47 12.60
CA VAL A 351 14.13 20.16 11.29
C VAL A 351 13.17 21.26 10.88
N ASP A 352 13.18 21.62 9.61
CA ASP A 352 12.24 22.59 9.03
C ASP A 352 10.83 21.99 8.98
N VAL A 353 9.84 22.79 9.39
CA VAL A 353 8.42 22.44 9.23
C VAL A 353 8.07 22.66 7.76
N LYS A 354 7.73 21.58 7.05
CA LYS A 354 7.27 21.66 5.66
C LYS A 354 5.79 21.98 5.63
N GLU A 355 5.44 23.17 5.16
CA GLU A 355 4.06 23.52 4.89
C GLU A 355 3.53 22.76 3.66
N PRO A 356 2.27 22.28 3.68
CA PRO A 356 1.65 21.73 2.50
C PRO A 356 1.65 22.73 1.35
N THR A 357 1.90 22.27 0.12
CA THR A 357 1.79 23.12 -1.07
C THR A 357 0.39 23.71 -1.17
N ALA A 358 0.30 25.04 -1.18
CA ALA A 358 -0.97 25.74 -1.31
C ALA A 358 -1.63 25.42 -2.67
N LEU A 359 -2.92 25.16 -2.64
CA LEU A 359 -3.71 24.97 -3.86
C LEU A 359 -3.96 26.31 -4.55
N PRO A 360 -3.97 26.36 -5.89
CA PRO A 360 -4.42 27.51 -6.65
C PRO A 360 -5.83 27.97 -6.25
N ALA A 361 -6.10 29.27 -6.35
CA ALA A 361 -7.43 29.81 -6.16
C ALA A 361 -8.38 29.42 -7.33
N GLY A 362 -9.69 29.42 -7.06
CA GLY A 362 -10.71 29.22 -8.10
C GLY A 362 -10.89 27.78 -8.60
N LEU A 363 -10.36 26.79 -7.88
CA LEU A 363 -10.56 25.38 -8.22
C LEU A 363 -11.97 24.90 -7.86
N THR A 364 -12.53 24.05 -8.72
CA THR A 364 -13.79 23.34 -8.55
C THR A 364 -13.53 21.85 -8.32
N ILE A 365 -14.43 21.21 -7.56
CA ILE A 365 -14.40 19.76 -7.33
C ILE A 365 -15.20 19.08 -8.44
N TYR A 366 -14.56 18.19 -9.16
CA TYR A 366 -15.20 17.33 -10.16
C TYR A 366 -15.02 15.87 -9.77
N GLN A 367 -15.89 15.01 -10.28
CA GLN A 367 -15.95 13.60 -9.89
C GLN A 367 -15.78 12.69 -11.11
N GLY A 368 -15.13 11.55 -10.89
CA GLY A 368 -15.01 10.53 -11.91
C GLY A 368 -14.74 9.15 -11.37
N VAL A 369 -14.53 8.22 -12.30
CA VAL A 369 -14.11 6.83 -12.06
C VAL A 369 -13.39 6.29 -13.30
N CYS A 370 -12.48 5.33 -13.07
CA CYS A 370 -11.89 4.50 -14.11
C CYS A 370 -12.67 3.20 -14.29
N LYS A 371 -12.51 2.56 -15.47
CA LYS A 371 -13.17 1.31 -15.85
C LYS A 371 -14.69 1.32 -15.72
N ALA A 372 -15.31 2.45 -16.05
CA ALA A 372 -16.75 2.59 -16.13
C ALA A 372 -17.37 1.53 -17.07
N PRO A 373 -18.59 1.05 -16.80
CA PRO A 373 -19.29 0.08 -17.64
C PRO A 373 -19.50 0.60 -19.05
N LEU A 374 -19.83 -0.30 -19.98
CA LEU A 374 -20.28 0.10 -21.31
C LEU A 374 -21.53 0.99 -21.21
N LEU A 375 -21.50 2.12 -21.93
CA LEU A 375 -22.53 3.15 -21.89
C LEU A 375 -23.17 3.33 -23.26
N ALA A 376 -24.43 3.75 -23.25
CA ALA A 376 -25.12 4.37 -24.37
C ALA A 376 -25.30 5.88 -24.13
N ALA A 377 -25.65 6.62 -25.18
CA ALA A 377 -25.77 8.09 -25.10
C ALA A 377 -26.86 8.54 -24.12
N GLU A 378 -27.93 7.74 -24.01
CA GLU A 378 -29.06 7.91 -23.09
C GLU A 378 -28.70 7.74 -21.61
N ASP A 379 -27.55 7.13 -21.29
CA ASP A 379 -27.10 6.94 -19.90
C ASP A 379 -26.47 8.22 -19.32
N LEU A 380 -25.90 9.06 -20.19
CA LEU A 380 -25.10 10.23 -19.80
C LEU A 380 -25.85 11.27 -18.96
N PRO A 381 -27.13 11.62 -19.24
CA PRO A 381 -27.88 12.52 -18.37
C PRO A 381 -28.04 11.99 -16.94
N GLY A 382 -28.25 10.67 -16.79
CA GLY A 382 -28.35 10.02 -15.49
C GLY A 382 -27.04 10.09 -14.71
N LEU A 383 -25.92 9.81 -15.38
CA LEU A 383 -24.59 9.90 -14.78
C LEU A 383 -24.21 11.36 -14.44
N ALA A 384 -24.54 12.33 -15.30
CA ALA A 384 -24.36 13.75 -15.01
C ALA A 384 -25.14 14.17 -13.74
N SER A 385 -26.40 13.71 -13.61
CA SER A 385 -27.23 14.00 -12.43
C SER A 385 -26.69 13.38 -11.13
N ARG A 386 -25.92 12.29 -11.25
CA ARG A 386 -25.18 11.65 -10.14
C ARG A 386 -23.87 12.36 -9.80
N GLY A 387 -23.55 13.47 -10.46
CA GLY A 387 -22.37 14.30 -10.19
C GLY A 387 -21.11 13.89 -10.93
N PHE A 388 -21.19 12.91 -11.85
CA PHE A 388 -20.03 12.56 -12.67
C PHE A 388 -19.70 13.67 -13.65
N SER A 389 -18.40 13.93 -13.80
CA SER A 389 -17.87 14.88 -14.78
C SER A 389 -16.77 14.26 -15.66
N TRP A 390 -16.24 13.11 -15.29
CA TRP A 390 -15.21 12.39 -16.04
C TRP A 390 -15.38 10.88 -15.89
N LEU A 391 -15.39 10.14 -16.99
CA LEU A 391 -15.58 8.68 -17.03
C LEU A 391 -14.53 8.04 -17.93
N ALA A 392 -13.73 7.13 -17.38
CA ALA A 392 -12.84 6.28 -18.17
C ALA A 392 -13.54 4.96 -18.50
N LEU A 393 -14.02 4.82 -19.73
CA LEU A 393 -14.80 3.69 -20.21
C LEU A 393 -13.94 2.42 -20.34
N LYS A 394 -14.37 1.27 -19.79
CA LYS A 394 -13.70 -0.03 -20.04
C LYS A 394 -13.97 -0.50 -21.48
N SER A 395 -13.28 0.10 -22.44
CA SER A 395 -13.42 -0.15 -23.87
C SER A 395 -12.15 0.24 -24.63
N GLU A 396 -11.98 -0.32 -25.83
CA GLU A 396 -10.99 0.09 -26.83
C GLU A 396 -11.65 0.67 -28.10
N ASP A 397 -12.98 0.86 -28.08
CA ASP A 397 -13.73 1.43 -29.20
C ASP A 397 -13.66 2.97 -29.20
N PHE A 398 -12.67 3.50 -29.91
CA PHE A 398 -12.48 4.95 -30.10
C PHE A 398 -13.70 5.64 -30.71
N ALA A 399 -14.38 5.01 -31.68
CA ALA A 399 -15.52 5.65 -32.35
C ALA A 399 -16.72 5.80 -31.40
N LEU A 400 -17.00 4.75 -30.61
CA LEU A 400 -18.00 4.81 -29.55
C LEU A 400 -17.65 5.89 -28.52
N ALA A 401 -16.42 5.89 -28.01
CA ALA A 401 -15.99 6.83 -26.98
C ALA A 401 -16.00 8.28 -27.48
N SER A 402 -15.58 8.57 -28.72
CA SER A 402 -15.68 9.91 -29.33
C SER A 402 -17.14 10.37 -29.45
N SER A 403 -18.03 9.46 -29.87
CA SER A 403 -19.47 9.76 -29.96
C SER A 403 -20.07 10.08 -28.59
N LEU A 404 -19.76 9.26 -27.58
CA LEU A 404 -20.20 9.48 -26.20
C LEU A 404 -19.63 10.78 -25.62
N ARG A 405 -18.35 11.08 -25.85
CA ARG A 405 -17.72 12.34 -25.44
C ARG A 405 -18.45 13.55 -26.02
N ALA A 406 -18.79 13.52 -27.30
CA ALA A 406 -19.51 14.61 -27.96
C ALA A 406 -20.93 14.84 -27.40
N VAL A 407 -21.58 13.80 -26.87
CA VAL A 407 -22.87 13.90 -26.18
C VAL A 407 -22.69 14.31 -24.71
N GLY A 408 -21.67 13.76 -24.05
CA GLY A 408 -21.35 13.98 -22.63
C GLY A 408 -20.97 15.43 -22.35
N LEU A 409 -20.20 16.05 -23.24
CA LEU A 409 -19.82 17.46 -23.14
C LEU A 409 -21.00 18.44 -23.26
N LYS A 410 -22.18 17.98 -23.71
CA LYS A 410 -23.41 18.80 -23.78
C LYS A 410 -24.31 18.65 -22.56
N GLN A 411 -23.96 17.78 -21.60
CA GLN A 411 -24.71 17.62 -20.36
C GLN A 411 -24.47 18.80 -19.40
N GLU A 412 -25.35 18.96 -18.41
CA GLU A 412 -25.19 19.91 -17.31
C GLU A 412 -25.32 19.18 -15.96
N PRO A 413 -24.20 18.92 -15.24
CA PRO A 413 -22.82 19.23 -15.60
C PRO A 413 -22.29 18.38 -16.77
N ALA A 414 -21.27 18.90 -17.47
CA ALA A 414 -20.63 18.19 -18.58
C ALA A 414 -19.94 16.90 -18.10
N VAL A 415 -20.04 15.85 -18.90
CA VAL A 415 -19.41 14.54 -18.67
C VAL A 415 -18.36 14.29 -19.75
N GLU A 416 -17.10 14.39 -19.37
CA GLU A 416 -15.97 13.96 -20.18
C GLU A 416 -15.93 12.43 -20.24
N VAL A 417 -15.81 11.85 -21.43
CA VAL A 417 -15.64 10.40 -21.62
C VAL A 417 -14.29 10.14 -22.27
N VAL A 418 -13.47 9.30 -21.66
CA VAL A 418 -12.20 8.80 -22.20
C VAL A 418 -12.20 7.27 -22.23
N LEU A 419 -11.22 6.67 -22.89
CA LEU A 419 -11.05 5.21 -22.89
C LEU A 419 -10.17 4.76 -21.73
N CYS A 420 -10.44 3.56 -21.22
CA CYS A 420 -9.63 2.84 -20.26
C CYS A 420 -9.63 1.33 -20.60
N PRO A 421 -8.95 0.95 -21.70
CA PRO A 421 -8.89 -0.44 -22.16
C PRO A 421 -8.45 -1.41 -21.06
N GLU A 422 -9.04 -2.61 -21.04
CA GLU A 422 -8.48 -3.76 -20.34
C GLU A 422 -7.36 -4.29 -21.22
N ALA A 423 -6.12 -3.97 -20.86
CA ALA A 423 -4.96 -4.26 -21.70
C ALA A 423 -4.61 -5.76 -21.60
N TYR A 424 -5.48 -6.59 -22.15
CA TYR A 424 -5.40 -8.04 -22.08
C TYR A 424 -5.01 -8.65 -23.44
N PRO A 425 -4.02 -9.55 -23.51
CA PRO A 425 -3.17 -10.03 -22.42
C PRO A 425 -1.83 -9.28 -22.34
N HIS A 426 -1.72 -8.20 -21.57
CA HIS A 426 -0.41 -7.64 -21.20
C HIS A 426 0.29 -8.54 -20.17
N ARG A 427 1.58 -8.81 -20.40
CA ARG A 427 2.40 -9.70 -19.59
C ARG A 427 3.80 -9.13 -19.39
N ALA A 428 4.37 -9.34 -18.21
CA ALA A 428 5.79 -9.10 -17.96
C ALA A 428 6.38 -10.16 -17.02
N GLN A 429 7.63 -10.51 -17.24
CA GLN A 429 8.40 -11.34 -16.34
C GLN A 429 8.74 -10.57 -15.06
N ARG A 430 8.51 -11.22 -13.93
CA ARG A 430 8.96 -10.82 -12.60
C ARG A 430 10.14 -11.70 -12.17
N TRP A 431 10.74 -11.37 -11.04
CA TRP A 431 11.84 -12.18 -10.48
C TRP A 431 11.43 -13.62 -10.17
N GLY A 432 12.42 -14.50 -10.14
CA GLY A 432 12.23 -15.92 -9.89
C GLY A 432 11.52 -16.64 -11.03
N GLY A 433 11.57 -16.08 -12.25
CA GLY A 433 11.10 -16.71 -13.50
C GLY A 433 9.61 -16.60 -13.80
N ALA A 434 8.81 -15.99 -12.92
CA ALA A 434 7.36 -15.97 -13.08
C ALA A 434 6.87 -14.90 -14.07
N SER A 435 5.75 -15.16 -14.74
CA SER A 435 5.07 -14.19 -15.60
C SER A 435 3.88 -13.57 -14.88
N LEU A 436 3.83 -12.24 -14.85
CA LEU A 436 2.66 -11.48 -14.44
C LEU A 436 1.70 -11.33 -15.62
N HIS A 437 0.41 -11.23 -15.33
CA HIS A 437 -0.66 -11.01 -16.31
C HIS A 437 -1.52 -9.83 -15.88
N HIS A 438 -2.21 -9.16 -16.79
CA HIS A 438 -3.09 -8.04 -16.44
C HIS A 438 -2.35 -6.95 -15.65
N ILE A 439 -1.18 -6.57 -16.13
CA ILE A 439 -0.28 -5.64 -15.41
C ILE A 439 -0.45 -4.18 -15.84
N GLY A 440 -1.44 -3.83 -16.65
CA GLY A 440 -1.53 -2.46 -17.15
C GLY A 440 -2.94 -2.04 -17.49
N ASN A 441 -3.35 -0.94 -16.90
CA ASN A 441 -4.50 -0.13 -17.29
C ASN A 441 -3.99 1.22 -17.76
N PHE A 442 -4.59 1.74 -18.84
CA PHE A 442 -4.14 2.95 -19.51
C PHE A 442 -5.35 3.83 -19.78
N THR A 443 -5.25 5.15 -19.62
CA THR A 443 -6.26 6.06 -20.16
C THR A 443 -5.87 6.52 -21.55
N LEU A 444 -6.80 6.54 -22.51
CA LEU A 444 -6.56 6.99 -23.88
C LEU A 444 -7.55 8.10 -24.28
N ASP A 445 -7.06 9.07 -25.04
CA ASP A 445 -7.91 10.09 -25.67
C ASP A 445 -8.73 9.46 -26.80
N PRO A 446 -10.07 9.50 -26.75
CA PRO A 446 -10.90 8.95 -27.83
C PRO A 446 -10.69 9.67 -29.17
N ASP A 447 -10.31 10.94 -29.15
CA ASP A 447 -10.08 11.75 -30.35
C ASP A 447 -8.59 11.79 -30.75
N ALA A 448 -7.77 10.87 -30.22
CA ALA A 448 -6.36 10.74 -30.54
C ALA A 448 -6.12 10.77 -32.07
N THR A 449 -5.04 11.42 -32.49
CA THR A 449 -4.58 11.40 -33.86
C THR A 449 -4.12 9.99 -34.28
N ALA A 450 -3.94 9.77 -35.58
CA ALA A 450 -3.39 8.50 -36.07
C ALA A 450 -1.98 8.20 -35.49
N ALA A 451 -1.19 9.24 -35.23
CA ALA A 451 0.14 9.09 -34.64
C ALA A 451 0.06 8.69 -33.16
N GLU A 452 -0.85 9.29 -32.39
CA GLU A 452 -1.07 8.94 -30.98
C GLU A 452 -1.65 7.53 -30.83
N ARG A 453 -2.60 7.14 -31.69
CA ARG A 453 -3.10 5.75 -31.74
C ARG A 453 -2.00 4.75 -32.06
N ALA A 454 -1.10 5.07 -32.99
CA ALA A 454 0.05 4.21 -33.29
C ALA A 454 1.01 4.01 -32.10
N VAL A 455 1.05 4.96 -31.14
CA VAL A 455 1.79 4.76 -29.88
C VAL A 455 1.12 3.70 -29.03
N TRP A 456 -0.21 3.76 -28.88
CA TRP A 456 -0.98 2.74 -28.17
C TRP A 456 -0.84 1.37 -28.84
N ASP A 457 -1.06 1.28 -30.16
CA ASP A 457 -1.00 0.01 -30.89
C ASP A 457 0.34 -0.69 -30.69
N LYS A 458 1.44 0.07 -30.77
CA LYS A 458 2.79 -0.44 -30.55
C LYS A 458 3.03 -0.85 -29.09
N ALA A 459 2.56 -0.05 -28.13
CA ALA A 459 2.67 -0.38 -26.72
C ALA A 459 1.87 -1.64 -26.38
N HIS A 460 0.68 -1.80 -26.99
CA HIS A 460 -0.17 -2.97 -26.83
C HIS A 460 0.49 -4.23 -27.40
N GLU A 461 1.04 -4.16 -28.61
CA GLU A 461 1.80 -5.25 -29.22
C GLU A 461 2.98 -5.69 -28.33
N HIS A 462 3.77 -4.72 -27.84
CA HIS A 462 4.87 -5.01 -26.91
C HIS A 462 4.38 -5.59 -25.58
N GLY A 463 3.25 -5.12 -25.08
CA GLY A 463 2.65 -5.61 -23.84
C GLY A 463 2.29 -7.09 -23.91
N GLN A 464 1.96 -7.60 -25.09
CA GLN A 464 1.62 -9.01 -25.30
C GLN A 464 2.85 -9.94 -25.35
N ALA A 465 4.08 -9.39 -25.41
CA ALA A 465 5.31 -10.15 -25.66
C ALA A 465 5.97 -10.77 -24.41
N ASN A 466 5.34 -10.69 -23.22
CA ASN A 466 5.89 -11.21 -21.95
C ASN A 466 7.34 -10.72 -21.68
N LEU A 467 7.54 -9.41 -21.83
CA LEU A 467 8.83 -8.74 -21.69
C LEU A 467 9.39 -8.83 -20.27
N SER A 468 10.70 -8.64 -20.08
CA SER A 468 11.22 -8.35 -18.73
C SER A 468 10.55 -7.08 -18.17
N TRP A 469 10.42 -6.96 -16.84
CA TRP A 469 9.85 -5.76 -16.21
C TRP A 469 10.47 -4.46 -16.74
N ARG A 470 11.80 -4.45 -16.93
CA ARG A 470 12.53 -3.29 -17.46
C ARG A 470 12.13 -2.96 -18.90
N GLU A 471 12.01 -3.97 -19.76
CA GLU A 471 11.60 -3.78 -21.14
C GLU A 471 10.13 -3.38 -21.25
N TYR A 472 9.25 -3.93 -20.40
CA TYR A 472 7.86 -3.51 -20.31
C TYR A 472 7.76 -2.03 -19.93
N GLY A 473 8.53 -1.59 -18.93
CA GLY A 473 8.63 -0.18 -18.56
C GLY A 473 9.03 0.73 -19.72
N ARG A 474 10.01 0.31 -20.53
CA ARG A 474 10.55 1.07 -21.67
C ARG A 474 9.67 1.09 -22.91
N GLN A 475 9.07 -0.05 -23.24
CA GLN A 475 8.38 -0.28 -24.51
C GLN A 475 6.87 -0.11 -24.39
N VAL A 476 6.32 -0.17 -23.17
CA VAL A 476 4.88 -0.07 -22.90
C VAL A 476 4.56 1.14 -22.03
N ILE A 477 5.05 1.17 -20.78
CA ILE A 477 4.67 2.22 -19.81
C ILE A 477 5.18 3.61 -20.22
N GLY A 478 6.47 3.72 -20.54
CA GLY A 478 7.14 4.99 -20.88
C GLY A 478 6.48 5.73 -22.05
N PRO A 479 6.26 5.07 -23.21
CA PRO A 479 5.56 5.69 -24.33
C PRO A 479 4.17 6.21 -23.95
N MET A 480 3.38 5.41 -23.23
CA MET A 480 2.03 5.81 -22.82
C MET A 480 2.03 6.98 -21.83
N ARG A 481 2.95 6.98 -20.86
CA ARG A 481 3.11 8.11 -19.92
C ARG A 481 3.53 9.39 -20.62
N ARG A 482 4.43 9.32 -21.61
CA ARG A 482 4.81 10.49 -22.43
C ARG A 482 3.66 10.99 -23.31
N ALA A 483 2.73 10.11 -23.68
CA ALA A 483 1.48 10.47 -24.36
C ALA A 483 0.41 11.04 -23.40
N GLY A 484 0.70 11.14 -22.10
CA GLY A 484 -0.22 11.73 -21.11
C GLY A 484 -1.17 10.74 -20.43
N SER A 485 -1.03 9.44 -20.67
CA SER A 485 -1.87 8.43 -20.02
C SER A 485 -1.60 8.33 -18.51
N LEU A 486 -2.67 8.11 -17.75
CA LEU A 486 -2.55 7.42 -16.48
C LEU A 486 -2.24 5.95 -16.77
N VAL A 487 -1.26 5.42 -16.06
CA VAL A 487 -0.82 4.04 -16.15
C VAL A 487 -0.73 3.49 -14.74
N TYR A 488 -1.52 2.45 -14.47
CA TYR A 488 -1.63 1.79 -13.17
C TYR A 488 -1.86 0.29 -13.37
N PRO A 489 -1.52 -0.57 -12.41
CA PRO A 489 -1.73 -2.00 -12.56
C PRO A 489 -3.20 -2.38 -12.32
N GLU A 490 -3.66 -3.47 -12.95
CA GLU A 490 -4.93 -4.13 -12.60
C GLU A 490 -4.74 -5.09 -11.42
N GLN A 491 -3.62 -5.83 -11.41
CA GLN A 491 -3.27 -6.73 -10.32
C GLN A 491 -2.59 -6.03 -9.15
N ASP A 492 -2.81 -6.55 -7.95
CA ASP A 492 -1.99 -6.22 -6.81
C ASP A 492 -0.62 -6.88 -6.91
N PHE A 493 0.38 -6.10 -6.53
CA PHE A 493 1.75 -6.58 -6.37
C PHE A 493 1.98 -6.99 -4.92
N GLU A 494 2.88 -7.94 -4.72
CA GLU A 494 3.54 -8.07 -3.42
C GLU A 494 4.40 -6.82 -3.16
N MET A 495 4.61 -6.50 -1.89
CA MET A 495 5.24 -5.26 -1.46
C MET A 495 6.56 -4.95 -2.20
N GLU A 496 7.47 -5.91 -2.30
CA GLU A 496 8.79 -5.74 -2.91
C GLU A 496 8.69 -5.41 -4.42
N HIS A 497 7.79 -6.09 -5.14
CA HIS A 497 7.51 -5.80 -6.55
C HIS A 497 6.77 -4.47 -6.72
N ALA A 498 5.84 -4.17 -5.80
CA ALA A 498 5.14 -2.89 -5.80
C ALA A 498 6.12 -1.74 -5.67
N TYR A 499 7.12 -1.87 -4.81
CA TYR A 499 8.13 -0.83 -4.59
C TYR A 499 8.96 -0.63 -5.85
N GLN A 500 9.42 -1.70 -6.48
CA GLN A 500 10.10 -1.62 -7.77
C GLN A 500 9.27 -0.89 -8.83
N ALA A 501 7.99 -1.24 -8.96
CA ALA A 501 7.14 -0.71 -10.02
C ALA A 501 6.71 0.75 -9.80
N TYR A 502 6.35 1.10 -8.57
CA TYR A 502 5.92 2.44 -8.19
C TYR A 502 7.09 3.40 -8.03
N ASP A 503 8.19 2.99 -7.40
CA ASP A 503 9.38 3.86 -7.26
C ASP A 503 10.04 4.12 -8.61
N ALA A 504 10.02 3.17 -9.54
CA ALA A 504 10.43 3.43 -10.92
C ALA A 504 9.57 4.53 -11.57
N GLY A 505 8.25 4.54 -11.29
CA GLY A 505 7.35 5.55 -11.82
C GLY A 505 7.52 6.94 -11.21
N LEU A 506 8.00 7.02 -9.97
CA LEU A 506 8.41 8.25 -9.32
C LEU A 506 9.78 8.76 -9.81
N ALA A 507 10.69 7.84 -10.16
CA ALA A 507 12.05 8.16 -10.56
C ALA A 507 12.23 8.39 -12.06
N SER A 508 11.35 7.83 -12.90
CA SER A 508 11.37 7.96 -14.37
C SER A 508 9.96 7.80 -14.94
N ASP A 509 9.84 7.81 -16.27
CA ASP A 509 8.62 7.47 -16.98
C ASP A 509 8.41 5.97 -17.21
N GLU A 510 9.32 5.10 -16.75
CA GLU A 510 9.31 3.65 -17.02
C GLU A 510 8.49 2.83 -15.99
N GLY A 511 7.83 3.47 -15.02
CA GLY A 511 6.94 2.82 -14.03
C GLY A 511 5.57 3.52 -13.91
N TYR A 512 4.71 3.05 -13.01
CA TYR A 512 3.34 3.58 -12.88
C TYR A 512 3.29 5.02 -12.32
N ASN A 513 2.40 5.87 -12.85
CA ASN A 513 2.13 7.22 -12.32
C ASN A 513 0.83 7.32 -11.50
N ALA A 514 0.13 6.20 -11.37
CA ALA A 514 -1.13 6.09 -10.67
C ALA A 514 -1.18 4.77 -9.88
N MET A 515 -1.97 4.77 -8.82
CA MET A 515 -2.09 3.65 -7.90
C MET A 515 -3.57 3.41 -7.58
N LEU A 516 -4.00 2.15 -7.69
CA LEU A 516 -5.34 1.74 -7.27
C LEU A 516 -5.51 1.91 -5.76
N VAL A 517 -6.58 2.61 -5.36
CA VAL A 517 -6.95 2.86 -3.96
C VAL A 517 -8.35 2.34 -3.66
N GLY A 518 -9.32 2.67 -4.50
CA GLY A 518 -10.71 2.22 -4.37
C GLY A 518 -11.04 1.23 -5.48
N PHE A 519 -11.63 0.10 -5.11
CA PHE A 519 -12.07 -0.94 -6.04
C PHE A 519 -13.51 -1.36 -5.71
N ASN A 520 -14.30 -1.75 -6.72
CA ASN A 520 -15.77 -1.59 -6.67
C ASN A 520 -16.64 -2.84 -6.54
N TRP A 521 -16.09 -4.05 -6.60
CA TRP A 521 -16.92 -5.28 -6.48
C TRP A 521 -17.60 -5.37 -5.11
N THR A 522 -16.88 -5.00 -4.05
CA THR A 522 -17.37 -4.48 -2.77
C THR A 522 -16.66 -3.14 -2.54
N PRO A 523 -17.10 -2.19 -1.68
CA PRO A 523 -16.29 -1.00 -1.40
C PRO A 523 -14.94 -1.40 -0.81
N ARG A 524 -13.94 -1.53 -1.68
CA ARG A 524 -12.64 -2.05 -1.29
C ARG A 524 -11.63 -0.96 -1.08
N ASP A 525 -11.13 -0.89 0.15
CA ASP A 525 -10.05 -0.01 0.53
C ASP A 525 -8.72 -0.75 0.37
N PHE A 526 -8.10 -0.61 -0.80
CA PHE A 526 -6.85 -1.31 -1.12
C PHE A 526 -5.68 -0.80 -0.30
N VAL A 527 -5.74 0.42 0.26
CA VAL A 527 -4.71 0.88 1.20
C VAL A 527 -4.80 0.08 2.50
N ARG A 528 -5.99 -0.24 2.98
CA ARG A 528 -6.17 -1.08 4.18
C ARG A 528 -5.97 -2.57 3.94
N VAL A 529 -6.30 -3.08 2.75
CA VAL A 529 -6.01 -4.47 2.36
C VAL A 529 -4.52 -4.70 2.17
N PHE A 530 -3.84 -3.73 1.55
CA PHE A 530 -2.41 -3.74 1.27
C PHE A 530 -1.74 -2.51 1.92
N PRO A 531 -1.50 -2.52 3.24
CA PRO A 531 -1.00 -1.37 4.02
C PRO A 531 0.26 -0.71 3.47
N TRP A 532 1.10 -1.45 2.75
CA TRP A 532 2.28 -0.89 2.11
C TRP A 532 1.94 0.18 1.05
N ARG A 533 0.71 0.22 0.51
CA ARG A 533 0.21 1.27 -0.40
C ARG A 533 0.12 2.64 0.25
N GLU A 534 0.01 2.69 1.59
CA GLU A 534 -0.03 3.94 2.35
C GLU A 534 1.14 4.87 1.97
N ARG A 535 2.32 4.34 1.65
CA ARG A 535 3.50 5.16 1.30
C ARG A 535 3.32 6.01 0.04
N TYR A 536 2.38 5.66 -0.84
CA TYR A 536 2.22 6.28 -2.16
C TYR A 536 1.02 7.22 -2.27
N VAL A 537 0.15 7.31 -1.25
CA VAL A 537 -1.12 8.05 -1.35
C VAL A 537 -0.94 9.55 -1.64
N ASP A 538 0.23 10.11 -1.35
CA ASP A 538 0.61 11.50 -1.66
C ASP A 538 1.72 11.60 -2.74
N LYS A 539 2.09 10.47 -3.37
CA LYS A 539 3.16 10.39 -4.37
C LYS A 539 2.65 10.02 -5.76
N LEU A 540 1.64 9.16 -5.83
CA LEU A 540 1.00 8.71 -7.06
C LEU A 540 -0.45 9.17 -7.11
N THR A 541 -1.02 9.27 -8.31
CA THR A 541 -2.44 9.61 -8.49
C THR A 541 -3.30 8.47 -7.92
N PRO A 542 -4.13 8.70 -6.90
CA PRO A 542 -4.99 7.66 -6.34
C PRO A 542 -6.19 7.42 -7.25
N ILE A 543 -6.41 6.16 -7.65
CA ILE A 543 -7.44 5.76 -8.62
C ILE A 543 -8.64 5.12 -7.91
N ALA A 544 -9.83 5.49 -8.40
CA ALA A 544 -11.09 4.82 -8.13
C ALA A 544 -11.46 3.99 -9.37
N ASP A 545 -11.38 2.66 -9.26
CA ASP A 545 -11.60 1.75 -10.39
C ASP A 545 -12.84 0.89 -10.18
N VAL A 546 -13.73 0.90 -11.18
CA VAL A 546 -15.01 0.17 -11.13
C VAL A 546 -14.84 -1.31 -11.50
N ASP A 547 -13.87 -1.60 -12.36
CA ASP A 547 -13.67 -2.88 -13.03
C ASP A 547 -14.96 -3.50 -13.61
N ALA A 548 -15.75 -2.68 -14.32
CA ALA A 548 -17.08 -3.08 -14.75
C ALA A 548 -17.05 -4.14 -15.87
N HIS A 549 -17.63 -5.31 -15.63
CA HIS A 549 -17.88 -6.33 -16.66
C HIS A 549 -19.32 -6.27 -17.20
N GLY A 550 -19.54 -5.44 -18.22
CA GLY A 550 -20.81 -5.34 -18.94
C GLY A 550 -21.40 -3.93 -18.96
N ASP A 551 -22.73 -3.86 -18.94
CA ASP A 551 -23.49 -2.62 -19.05
C ASP A 551 -23.71 -1.88 -17.71
N LEU A 552 -24.21 -0.65 -17.83
CA LEU A 552 -24.54 0.21 -16.69
C LEU A 552 -25.64 -0.39 -15.80
N ALA A 553 -26.63 -1.09 -16.35
CA ALA A 553 -27.73 -1.64 -15.56
C ALA A 553 -27.22 -2.63 -14.50
N LYS A 554 -26.24 -3.46 -14.87
CA LYS A 554 -25.58 -4.39 -13.94
C LYS A 554 -24.68 -3.69 -12.92
N TRP A 555 -23.93 -2.66 -13.33
CA TRP A 555 -22.83 -2.08 -12.54
C TRP A 555 -23.15 -0.74 -11.86
N SER A 556 -24.34 -0.20 -12.07
CA SER A 556 -24.74 1.09 -11.53
C SER A 556 -24.60 1.21 -10.00
N PRO A 557 -24.93 0.18 -9.18
CA PRO A 557 -24.75 0.25 -7.73
C PRO A 557 -23.28 0.36 -7.33
N GLN A 558 -22.41 -0.43 -7.97
CA GLN A 558 -20.98 -0.47 -7.65
C GLN A 558 -20.34 0.87 -7.91
N LEU A 559 -20.82 1.64 -8.90
CA LEU A 559 -20.34 2.99 -9.12
C LEU A 559 -20.31 3.78 -7.79
N ASP A 560 -21.25 3.65 -6.87
CA ASP A 560 -21.25 4.45 -5.63
C ASP A 560 -20.27 3.98 -4.53
N HIS A 561 -19.54 2.89 -4.74
CA HIS A 561 -18.57 2.37 -3.77
C HIS A 561 -17.24 3.15 -3.73
N THR A 562 -16.79 3.73 -4.86
CA THR A 562 -15.62 4.60 -4.89
C THR A 562 -15.72 5.70 -5.94
N ARG A 563 -15.08 6.84 -5.65
CA ARG A 563 -15.04 8.04 -6.50
C ARG A 563 -13.67 8.67 -6.45
N GLN A 564 -13.13 9.05 -7.60
CA GLN A 564 -12.01 9.98 -7.63
C GLN A 564 -12.56 11.40 -7.75
N LEU A 565 -12.06 12.30 -6.90
CA LEU A 565 -12.33 13.73 -6.98
C LEU A 565 -11.08 14.44 -7.47
N TYR A 566 -11.22 15.35 -8.41
CA TYR A 566 -10.11 16.14 -8.92
C TYR A 566 -10.40 17.63 -8.83
N LEU A 567 -9.39 18.40 -8.42
CA LEU A 567 -9.49 19.83 -8.20
C LEU A 567 -8.94 20.57 -9.42
N ALA A 568 -9.83 21.10 -10.25
CA ALA A 568 -9.47 21.67 -11.54
C ALA A 568 -10.27 22.94 -11.87
N SER A 569 -9.85 23.64 -12.91
CA SER A 569 -10.57 24.81 -13.46
C SER A 569 -11.70 24.42 -14.41
N GLY A 570 -11.81 23.14 -14.78
CA GLY A 570 -12.81 22.61 -15.70
C GLY A 570 -12.93 21.08 -15.60
N PRO A 571 -14.01 20.48 -16.13
CA PRO A 571 -14.29 19.04 -16.03
C PRO A 571 -13.59 18.17 -17.10
N GLY A 572 -12.87 18.79 -18.06
CA GLY A 572 -12.31 18.07 -19.20
C GLY A 572 -11.09 17.22 -18.86
N ASP A 573 -10.75 16.28 -19.74
CA ASP A 573 -9.65 15.32 -19.50
C ASP A 573 -8.30 16.02 -19.31
N ALA A 574 -7.98 17.04 -20.12
CA ALA A 574 -6.75 17.81 -19.96
C ALA A 574 -6.61 18.43 -18.56
N ALA A 575 -7.73 18.89 -17.99
CA ALA A 575 -7.77 19.46 -16.65
C ALA A 575 -7.63 18.40 -15.56
N PHE A 576 -8.21 17.21 -15.78
CA PHE A 576 -7.99 16.03 -14.94
C PHE A 576 -6.52 15.57 -14.96
N GLN A 577 -5.90 15.42 -16.13
CA GLN A 577 -4.48 15.04 -16.27
C GLN A 577 -3.55 16.08 -15.63
N GLU A 578 -3.87 17.37 -15.74
CA GLU A 578 -3.16 18.43 -15.03
C GLU A 578 -3.33 18.32 -13.51
N ALA A 579 -4.54 18.06 -13.02
CA ALA A 579 -4.79 17.84 -11.61
C ALA A 579 -3.99 16.63 -11.09
N ALA A 580 -3.96 15.51 -11.82
CA ALA A 580 -3.20 14.32 -11.49
C ALA A 580 -1.70 14.61 -11.34
N ARG A 581 -1.09 15.23 -12.37
CA ARG A 581 0.34 15.61 -12.35
C ARG A 581 0.71 16.59 -11.24
N GLN A 582 -0.24 17.40 -10.79
CA GLN A 582 -0.02 18.43 -9.75
C GLN A 582 -0.45 17.97 -8.35
N GLY A 583 -0.79 16.69 -8.16
CA GLY A 583 -1.20 16.16 -6.85
C GLY A 583 -2.52 16.77 -6.35
N ARG A 584 -3.49 16.96 -7.25
CA ARG A 584 -4.81 17.53 -6.98
C ARG A 584 -5.95 16.54 -7.18
N VAL A 585 -5.64 15.24 -7.16
CA VAL A 585 -6.61 14.15 -7.24
C VAL A 585 -6.64 13.43 -5.89
N VAL A 586 -7.84 13.11 -5.43
CA VAL A 586 -8.08 12.27 -4.24
C VAL A 586 -9.01 11.13 -4.62
N CYS A 587 -8.89 9.99 -3.94
CA CYS A 587 -9.82 8.87 -4.05
C CYS A 587 -10.62 8.76 -2.76
N VAL A 588 -11.94 8.66 -2.90
CA VAL A 588 -12.91 8.44 -1.83
C VAL A 588 -13.38 6.99 -1.93
N VAL A 589 -13.22 6.25 -0.84
CA VAL A 589 -13.78 4.90 -0.67
C VAL A 589 -14.97 5.02 0.27
N ALA A 590 -16.13 4.53 -0.18
CA ALA A 590 -17.34 4.54 0.63
C ALA A 590 -17.16 3.67 1.87
N GLY A 591 -17.62 4.15 3.01
CA GLY A 591 -17.64 3.35 4.23
C GLY A 591 -18.68 2.22 4.14
N ILE A 592 -18.38 1.10 4.80
CA ILE A 592 -19.28 -0.06 4.92
C ILE A 592 -19.89 -0.05 6.32
N GLU A 593 -21.14 -0.51 6.48
CA GLU A 593 -21.77 -0.75 7.79
C GLU A 593 -21.81 0.47 8.74
N GLY A 594 -21.95 1.68 8.19
CA GLY A 594 -22.03 2.93 8.97
C GLY A 594 -20.67 3.56 9.30
N GLU A 595 -19.56 2.97 8.83
CA GLU A 595 -18.25 3.62 8.83
C GLU A 595 -18.25 4.87 7.93
N PRO A 596 -17.47 5.92 8.27
CA PRO A 596 -17.34 7.09 7.42
C PRO A 596 -16.53 6.77 6.16
N ASN A 597 -16.74 7.58 5.11
CA ASN A 597 -15.92 7.52 3.91
C ASN A 597 -14.44 7.76 4.22
N VAL A 598 -13.57 7.00 3.56
CA VAL A 598 -12.12 7.19 3.65
C VAL A 598 -11.65 7.98 2.43
N ILE A 599 -10.80 8.99 2.64
CA ILE A 599 -10.32 9.87 1.59
C ILE A 599 -8.80 9.81 1.56
N TYR A 600 -8.24 9.38 0.43
CA TYR A 600 -6.81 9.26 0.20
C TYR A 600 -6.35 10.24 -0.88
N GLY A 601 -5.18 10.83 -0.69
CA GLY A 601 -4.56 11.71 -1.66
C GLY A 601 -3.58 12.69 -1.00
N PRO A 602 -3.03 13.63 -1.76
CA PRO A 602 -2.15 14.67 -1.21
C PRO A 602 -2.86 15.51 -0.13
N PRO A 603 -2.18 15.84 0.99
CA PRO A 603 -2.83 16.45 2.16
C PRO A 603 -3.63 17.74 1.87
N ALA A 604 -3.09 18.62 1.02
CA ALA A 604 -3.76 19.86 0.65
C ALA A 604 -5.07 19.60 -0.12
N ALA A 605 -5.07 18.62 -1.02
CA ALA A 605 -6.25 18.22 -1.78
C ALA A 605 -7.29 17.55 -0.87
N VAL A 606 -6.85 16.66 0.04
CA VAL A 606 -7.72 16.01 1.04
C VAL A 606 -8.38 17.05 1.95
N ALA A 607 -7.63 18.02 2.47
CA ALA A 607 -8.16 19.10 3.29
C ALA A 607 -9.18 19.95 2.52
N PHE A 608 -8.90 20.26 1.24
CA PHE A 608 -9.79 21.03 0.39
C PHE A 608 -11.15 20.33 0.20
N VAL A 609 -11.16 19.03 -0.10
CA VAL A 609 -12.42 18.29 -0.28
C VAL A 609 -13.18 18.10 1.03
N LYS A 610 -12.48 17.84 2.15
CA LYS A 610 -13.10 17.69 3.49
C LYS A 610 -13.77 18.99 3.96
N SER A 611 -13.23 20.15 3.60
CA SER A 611 -13.85 21.45 3.92
C SER A 611 -15.09 21.79 3.08
N ARG A 612 -15.39 20.99 2.04
CA ARG A 612 -16.43 21.27 1.03
C ARG A 612 -17.33 20.06 0.78
N LEU A 613 -17.57 19.25 1.81
CA LEU A 613 -18.39 18.03 1.70
C LEU A 613 -19.72 18.28 0.98
N ALA A 614 -20.44 19.34 1.32
CA ALA A 614 -21.72 19.69 0.69
C ALA A 614 -21.66 19.95 -0.84
N GLN A 615 -20.47 20.14 -1.43
CA GLN A 615 -20.31 20.37 -2.88
C GLN A 615 -20.24 19.08 -3.70
N TRP A 616 -19.91 17.94 -3.07
CA TRP A 616 -19.65 16.69 -3.79
C TRP A 616 -20.25 15.46 -3.11
N GLN A 617 -20.40 15.51 -1.78
CA GLN A 617 -20.96 14.44 -0.98
C GLN A 617 -22.49 14.48 -1.12
N GLY A 618 -22.98 13.79 -2.14
CA GLY A 618 -24.41 13.59 -2.43
C GLY A 618 -24.74 12.20 -2.99
N TRP A 619 -23.74 11.32 -3.11
CA TRP A 619 -23.96 9.90 -3.38
C TRP A 619 -24.03 9.16 -2.04
N GLU A 620 -25.16 8.53 -1.74
CA GLU A 620 -25.25 7.55 -0.66
C GLU A 620 -24.94 6.18 -1.26
N ALA A 621 -23.99 5.44 -0.68
CA ALA A 621 -23.80 4.04 -1.06
C ALA A 621 -25.09 3.29 -0.72
N ASP A 622 -25.76 2.70 -1.71
CA ASP A 622 -26.92 1.84 -1.43
C ASP A 622 -26.41 0.60 -0.65
N PRO A 623 -26.75 0.44 0.65
CA PRO A 623 -26.28 -0.69 1.45
C PRO A 623 -26.83 -2.03 0.94
N ALA A 624 -27.89 -2.01 0.13
CA ALA A 624 -28.58 -3.20 -0.36
C ALA A 624 -27.92 -3.85 -1.59
N GLY A 625 -26.88 -3.24 -2.17
CA GLY A 625 -26.16 -3.75 -3.35
C GLY A 625 -25.10 -4.83 -3.06
N ALA A 626 -24.87 -5.17 -1.79
CA ALA A 626 -23.94 -6.23 -1.38
C ALA A 626 -24.49 -7.64 -1.70
N ALA A 627 -24.68 -7.95 -2.98
CA ALA A 627 -24.79 -9.34 -3.39
C ALA A 627 -23.41 -10.00 -3.21
N PRO A 628 -23.29 -11.12 -2.47
CA PRO A 628 -22.05 -11.86 -2.43
C PRO A 628 -21.71 -12.33 -3.84
N ILE A 629 -20.52 -11.99 -4.33
CA ILE A 629 -19.94 -12.65 -5.49
C ILE A 629 -19.49 -14.03 -5.02
N ASN A 630 -20.44 -14.93 -4.90
CA ASN A 630 -20.24 -16.37 -4.95
C ASN A 630 -21.32 -16.91 -5.88
N ASP A 631 -20.94 -17.04 -7.15
CA ASP A 631 -21.41 -18.06 -8.12
C ASP A 631 -21.13 -17.58 -9.54
N ARG A 632 -19.85 -17.67 -9.96
CA ARG A 632 -19.43 -18.10 -11.31
C ARG A 632 -18.05 -18.72 -11.26
#